data_AF-A0A7X6C9F0-F1
#
_entry.id   AF-A0A7X6C9F0-F1
#
_cell.length_a   1.000
_cell.length_b   1.000
_cell.length_c   1.000
_cell.angle_alpha   90.00
_cell.angle_beta   90.00
_cell.angle_gamma   90.00
#
_symmetry.space_group_name_H-M   'P 1'
#
loop_
_entity.id
_entity.type
_entity.pdbx_description
1 polymer ?
#
loop_
_entity_poly.entity_id
_entity_poly.type
_entity_poly.pdbx_seq_one_letter_code
_entity_poly.pdbx_strand_id
1 'polypeptide(L)'
;MSKTQWKALALGLVAILTAIILAFATTMPTLAQITSINQFTDVKPNDYYYQALQSLVERYGCVVGYGDGTFQGDRPATRGEFAYNLNACLDKVTELIRAGASTTSSQENQASIASLEQRVQLIQQAVVKLIRSREGAPNNRPI
;
A
#
# COMPACT_ATOMS: atom_id res chain seq x y z
N MET A 1 -2.07 -45.68 -26.22
CA MET A 1 -2.77 -44.38 -26.15
C MET A 1 -2.25 -43.49 -27.27
N SER A 2 -3.12 -43.02 -28.17
CA SER A 2 -2.66 -42.27 -29.36
C SER A 2 -2.33 -40.81 -29.01
N LYS A 3 -1.45 -40.17 -29.81
CA LYS A 3 -1.05 -38.77 -29.61
C LYS A 3 -2.23 -37.80 -29.57
N THR A 4 -3.35 -38.15 -30.19
CA THR A 4 -4.59 -37.36 -30.19
C THR A 4 -5.34 -37.45 -28.86
N GLN A 5 -5.33 -38.61 -28.20
CA GLN A 5 -5.98 -38.78 -26.90
C GLN A 5 -5.22 -38.10 -25.76
N TRP A 6 -3.89 -38.06 -25.82
CA TRP A 6 -3.10 -37.34 -24.82
C TRP A 6 -3.31 -35.81 -24.92
N LYS A 7 -3.45 -35.27 -26.15
CA LYS A 7 -3.77 -33.84 -26.36
C LYS A 7 -5.14 -33.47 -25.78
N ALA A 8 -6.16 -34.31 -25.98
CA ALA A 8 -7.50 -34.07 -25.45
C ALA A 8 -7.53 -34.05 -23.91
N LEU A 9 -6.80 -34.95 -23.24
CA LEU A 9 -6.71 -34.97 -21.78
C LEU A 9 -5.94 -33.77 -21.22
N ALA A 10 -4.87 -33.34 -21.89
CA ALA A 10 -4.10 -32.16 -21.48
C ALA A 10 -4.93 -30.86 -21.58
N LEU A 11 -5.71 -30.70 -22.65
CA LEU A 11 -6.61 -29.54 -22.83
C LEU A 11 -7.70 -29.49 -21.75
N GLY A 12 -8.29 -30.64 -21.39
CA GLY A 12 -9.29 -30.71 -20.32
C GLY A 12 -8.73 -30.31 -18.95
N LEU A 13 -7.52 -30.79 -18.60
CA LEU A 13 -6.87 -30.43 -17.35
C LEU A 13 -6.50 -28.94 -17.27
N VAL A 14 -6.03 -28.35 -18.38
CA VAL A 14 -5.75 -26.91 -18.45
C VAL A 14 -7.02 -26.10 -18.26
N ALA A 15 -8.13 -26.49 -18.90
CA ALA A 15 -9.42 -25.80 -18.75
C ALA A 15 -9.94 -25.84 -17.29
N ILE A 16 -9.79 -26.99 -16.62
CA ILE A 16 -10.19 -27.16 -15.22
C ILE A 16 -9.28 -26.34 -14.30
N LEU A 17 -7.97 -26.35 -14.52
CA LEU A 17 -7.02 -25.51 -13.77
C LEU A 17 -7.30 -24.02 -13.96
N THR A 18 -7.63 -23.58 -15.19
CA THR A 18 -7.99 -22.17 -15.45
C THR A 18 -9.30 -21.77 -14.75
N ALA A 19 -10.30 -22.65 -14.72
CA ALA A 19 -11.56 -22.38 -14.02
C ALA A 19 -11.37 -22.30 -12.50
N ILE A 20 -10.51 -23.16 -11.93
CA ILE A 20 -10.15 -23.13 -10.51
C ILE A 20 -9.41 -21.83 -10.17
N ILE A 21 -8.42 -21.41 -10.95
CA ILE A 21 -7.70 -20.15 -10.73
C ILE A 21 -8.66 -18.94 -10.76
N LEU A 22 -9.62 -18.94 -11.70
CA LEU A 22 -10.60 -17.84 -11.81
C LEU A 22 -11.59 -17.82 -10.64
N ALA A 23 -11.97 -18.99 -10.11
CA ALA A 23 -12.86 -19.11 -8.95
C ALA A 23 -12.20 -18.66 -7.62
N PHE A 24 -10.86 -18.72 -7.51
CA PHE A 24 -10.13 -18.25 -6.34
C PHE A 24 -9.74 -16.75 -6.40
N ALA A 25 -9.80 -16.12 -7.57
CA ALA A 25 -9.40 -14.72 -7.74
C ALA A 25 -10.44 -13.70 -7.25
N THR A 26 -11.68 -14.10 -6.96
CA THR A 26 -12.79 -13.17 -6.69
C THR A 26 -13.00 -12.80 -5.22
N THR A 27 -12.18 -13.31 -4.29
CA THR A 27 -12.37 -13.09 -2.84
C THR A 27 -11.20 -12.40 -2.14
N MET A 28 -10.27 -11.78 -2.87
CA MET A 28 -9.30 -10.90 -2.23
C MET A 28 -9.95 -9.53 -2.03
N PRO A 29 -10.04 -9.00 -0.78
CA PRO A 29 -10.38 -7.60 -0.59
C PRO A 29 -9.30 -6.78 -1.30
N THR A 30 -9.68 -6.12 -2.39
CA THR A 30 -8.79 -5.20 -3.07
C THR A 30 -8.61 -4.00 -2.15
N LEU A 31 -7.39 -3.75 -1.67
CA LEU A 31 -7.03 -2.47 -1.09
C LEU A 31 -7.35 -1.40 -2.15
N ALA A 32 -8.46 -0.69 -1.97
CA ALA A 32 -8.87 0.35 -2.88
C ALA A 32 -7.92 1.53 -2.66
N GLN A 33 -7.19 1.92 -3.71
CA GLN A 33 -6.48 3.20 -3.69
C GLN A 33 -7.52 4.32 -3.60
N ILE A 34 -7.58 4.97 -2.44
CA ILE A 34 -8.43 6.13 -2.21
C ILE A 34 -7.67 7.37 -2.70
N THR A 35 -8.29 8.08 -3.64
CA THR A 35 -7.69 9.25 -4.30
C THR A 35 -8.38 10.56 -3.92
N SER A 36 -9.49 10.50 -3.18
CA SER A 36 -10.17 11.68 -2.63
C SER A 36 -10.73 11.41 -1.24
N ILE A 37 -10.67 12.41 -0.36
CA ILE A 37 -11.22 12.31 0.99
C ILE A 37 -12.73 12.04 0.98
N ASN A 38 -13.44 12.48 -0.06
CA ASN A 38 -14.89 12.29 -0.20
C ASN A 38 -15.29 10.83 -0.49
N GLN A 39 -14.32 9.94 -0.75
CA GLN A 39 -14.57 8.51 -0.88
C GLN A 39 -14.71 7.82 0.49
N PHE A 40 -14.27 8.47 1.58
CA PHE A 40 -14.50 7.98 2.93
C PHE A 40 -15.93 8.28 3.38
N THR A 41 -16.66 7.23 3.75
CA THR A 41 -18.06 7.33 4.18
C THR A 41 -18.22 7.86 5.62
N ASP A 42 -17.17 7.77 6.42
CA ASP A 42 -17.15 8.09 7.85
C ASP A 42 -16.40 9.39 8.17
N VAL A 43 -15.90 10.11 7.16
CA VAL A 43 -15.14 11.35 7.32
C VAL A 43 -15.99 12.55 6.94
N LYS A 44 -16.11 13.52 7.85
CA LYS A 44 -16.93 14.73 7.67
C LYS A 44 -16.03 15.97 7.59
N PRO A 45 -16.43 17.01 6.82
CA PRO A 45 -15.67 18.26 6.72
C PRO A 45 -15.37 18.98 8.05
N ASN A 46 -16.14 18.70 9.10
CA ASN A 46 -15.97 19.30 10.42
C ASN A 46 -15.11 18.45 11.39
N ASP A 47 -14.65 17.27 10.96
CA ASP A 47 -13.77 16.45 11.78
C ASP A 47 -12.42 17.14 11.95
N TYR A 48 -11.86 17.11 13.16
CA TYR A 48 -10.64 17.85 13.49
C TYR A 48 -9.42 17.43 12.62
N TYR A 49 -9.44 16.21 12.10
CA TYR A 49 -8.38 15.64 11.26
C TYR A 49 -8.65 15.78 9.76
N TYR A 50 -9.82 16.32 9.35
CA TYR A 50 -10.24 16.36 7.94
C TYR A 50 -9.19 16.98 7.03
N GLN A 51 -8.68 18.17 7.37
CA GLN A 51 -7.72 18.89 6.53
C GLN A 51 -6.39 18.14 6.40
N ALA A 52 -5.93 17.51 7.49
CA ALA A 52 -4.70 16.73 7.47
C ALA A 52 -4.86 15.49 6.59
N LEU A 53 -5.97 14.76 6.76
CA LEU A 53 -6.29 13.59 5.97
C LEU A 53 -6.45 13.94 4.49
N GLN A 54 -7.12 15.06 4.17
CA GLN A 54 -7.31 15.52 2.80
C GLN A 54 -5.97 15.74 2.11
N SER A 55 -5.05 16.42 2.77
CA SER A 55 -3.70 16.65 2.24
C SER A 55 -2.96 15.34 2.00
N LEU A 56 -3.01 14.41 2.95
CA LEU A 56 -2.33 13.11 2.82
C LEU A 56 -2.91 12.25 1.69
N VAL A 57 -4.20 12.32 1.44
CA VAL A 57 -4.90 11.56 0.39
C VAL A 57 -4.74 12.23 -0.97
N GLU A 58 -5.13 13.49 -1.09
CA GLU A 58 -5.29 14.16 -2.39
C GLU A 58 -3.97 14.74 -2.90
N ARG A 59 -3.10 15.23 -2.01
CA ARG A 59 -1.83 15.85 -2.40
C ARG A 59 -0.67 14.86 -2.38
N TYR A 60 -0.61 14.03 -1.35
CA TYR A 60 0.51 13.10 -1.16
C TYR A 60 0.21 11.67 -1.61
N GLY A 61 -1.06 11.25 -1.61
CA GLY A 61 -1.45 9.91 -2.04
C GLY A 61 -0.87 8.78 -1.18
N CYS A 62 -0.64 9.03 0.11
CA CYS A 62 0.09 8.10 0.98
C CYS A 62 -0.74 7.49 2.12
N VAL A 63 -2.04 7.76 2.16
CA VAL A 63 -2.97 7.15 3.11
C VAL A 63 -3.85 6.16 2.37
N VAL A 64 -4.08 5.00 2.99
CA VAL A 64 -4.96 3.95 2.47
C VAL A 64 -6.13 3.78 3.43
N GLY A 65 -7.33 3.69 2.87
CA GLY A 65 -8.53 3.36 3.64
C GLY A 65 -8.80 1.87 3.73
N TYR A 66 -9.83 1.52 4.50
CA TYR A 66 -10.32 0.15 4.56
C TYR A 66 -11.09 -0.20 3.29
N GLY A 67 -11.15 -1.50 2.96
CA GLY A 67 -11.86 -2.00 1.78
C GLY A 67 -13.37 -1.74 1.77
N ASP A 68 -13.96 -1.33 2.90
CA ASP A 68 -15.35 -0.91 3.04
C ASP A 68 -15.57 0.60 2.79
N GLY A 69 -14.53 1.35 2.42
CA GLY A 69 -14.61 2.79 2.16
C GLY A 69 -14.65 3.63 3.44
N THR A 70 -14.09 3.14 4.55
CA THR A 70 -13.95 3.89 5.80
C THR A 70 -12.49 4.27 6.09
N PHE A 71 -12.28 5.31 6.91
CA PHE A 71 -10.98 5.70 7.47
C PHE A 71 -10.83 5.26 8.94
N GLN A 72 -11.94 5.15 9.66
CA GLN A 72 -12.06 4.77 11.07
C GLN A 72 -11.30 5.71 12.02
N GLY A 73 -11.39 7.02 11.78
CA GLY A 73 -10.65 8.05 12.52
C GLY A 73 -11.03 8.19 14.00
N ASP A 74 -12.24 7.76 14.38
CA ASP A 74 -12.76 7.89 15.76
C ASP A 74 -12.34 6.72 16.68
N ARG A 75 -11.56 5.76 16.18
CA ARG A 75 -11.00 4.68 17.01
C ARG A 75 -9.48 4.75 17.08
N PRO A 76 -8.87 4.17 18.13
CA PRO A 76 -7.43 4.00 18.17
C PRO A 76 -6.93 3.20 16.95
N ALA A 77 -5.87 3.69 16.32
CA ALA A 77 -5.13 2.94 15.32
C ALA A 77 -4.34 1.80 15.99
N THR A 78 -4.28 0.64 15.34
CA THR A 78 -3.36 -0.41 15.74
C THR A 78 -1.94 -0.05 15.33
N ARG A 79 -0.95 -0.63 16.02
CA ARG A 79 0.47 -0.45 15.67
C ARG A 79 0.77 -0.85 14.22
N GLY A 80 0.03 -1.83 13.68
CA GLY A 80 0.18 -2.30 12.30
C GLY A 80 -0.38 -1.31 11.28
N GLU A 81 -1.58 -0.78 11.53
CA GLU A 81 -2.21 0.25 10.68
C GLU A 81 -1.35 1.52 10.62
N PHE A 82 -0.79 1.93 11.76
CA PHE A 82 0.15 3.05 11.81
C PHE A 82 1.43 2.76 11.00
N ALA A 83 2.05 1.59 11.20
CA ALA A 83 3.28 1.23 10.50
C ALA A 83 3.09 1.16 8.98
N TYR A 84 1.94 0.65 8.52
CA TYR A 84 1.61 0.57 7.09
C TYR A 84 1.44 1.96 6.46
N ASN A 85 0.60 2.82 7.05
CA ASN A 85 0.43 4.20 6.56
C ASN A 85 1.73 5.00 6.64
N LEU A 86 2.53 4.81 7.70
CA LEU A 86 3.85 5.43 7.80
C LEU A 86 4.77 4.97 6.67
N ASN A 87 4.81 3.67 6.37
CA ASN A 87 5.62 3.15 5.27
C ASN A 87 5.20 3.76 3.92
N ALA A 88 3.91 3.80 3.63
CA ALA A 88 3.37 4.40 2.41
C ALA A 88 3.73 5.90 2.30
N CYS A 89 3.67 6.65 3.40
CA CYS A 89 4.09 8.05 3.40
C CYS A 89 5.60 8.23 3.27
N LEU A 90 6.43 7.32 3.79
CA LEU A 90 7.89 7.35 3.59
C LEU A 90 8.28 7.08 2.13
N ASP A 91 7.54 6.21 1.43
CA ASP A 91 7.69 6.03 -0.02
C ASP A 91 7.45 7.36 -0.76
N LYS A 92 6.37 8.07 -0.41
CA LYS A 92 6.08 9.38 -1.00
C LYS A 92 7.14 10.44 -0.67
N VAL A 93 7.62 10.49 0.57
CA VAL A 93 8.71 11.39 0.97
C VAL A 93 9.96 11.13 0.15
N THR A 94 10.31 9.86 -0.09
CA THR A 94 11.47 9.51 -0.91
C THR A 94 11.29 9.97 -2.36
N GLU A 95 10.10 9.83 -2.93
CA GLU A 95 9.77 10.36 -4.26
C GLU A 95 9.93 11.88 -4.33
N LEU A 96 9.42 12.61 -3.34
CA LEU A 96 9.52 14.07 -3.27
C LEU A 96 10.97 14.55 -3.11
N ILE A 97 11.78 13.84 -2.33
CA ILE A 97 13.22 14.15 -2.19
C ILE A 97 13.92 14.01 -3.54
N ARG A 98 13.69 12.92 -4.27
CA ARG A 98 14.28 12.69 -5.60
C ARG A 98 13.81 13.71 -6.63
N ALA A 99 12.53 14.07 -6.62
CA ALA A 99 11.99 15.12 -7.47
C ALA A 99 12.68 16.47 -7.19
N GLY A 100 12.82 16.85 -5.91
CA GLY A 100 13.57 18.04 -5.51
C GLY A 100 15.04 17.99 -5.92
N ALA A 101 15.70 16.83 -5.79
CA ALA A 101 17.07 16.60 -6.20
C ALA A 101 17.32 16.92 -7.67
N SER A 102 16.38 16.52 -8.55
CA SER A 102 16.49 16.76 -10.00
C SER A 102 16.46 18.24 -10.38
N THR A 103 15.92 19.11 -9.52
CA THR A 103 15.80 20.55 -9.76
C THR A 103 16.99 21.37 -9.24
N THR A 104 17.88 20.75 -8.45
CA THR A 104 18.96 21.46 -7.73
C THR A 104 20.34 21.11 -8.28
N SER A 105 21.07 22.11 -8.81
CA SER A 105 22.42 21.94 -9.38
C SER A 105 23.58 22.18 -8.39
N SER A 106 23.30 22.66 -7.17
CA SER A 106 24.33 22.89 -6.15
C SER A 106 24.89 21.57 -5.60
N GLN A 107 26.21 21.39 -5.70
CA GLN A 107 26.91 20.18 -5.26
C GLN A 107 26.80 19.94 -3.74
N GLU A 108 26.74 21.00 -2.93
CA GLU A 108 26.53 20.91 -1.48
C GLU A 108 25.13 20.36 -1.14
N ASN A 109 24.11 20.83 -1.87
CA ASN A 109 22.74 20.37 -1.70
C ASN A 109 22.60 18.90 -2.11
N GLN A 110 23.32 18.45 -3.15
CA GLN A 110 23.29 17.04 -3.59
C GLN A 110 23.81 16.08 -2.51
N ALA A 111 24.88 16.44 -1.81
CA ALA A 111 25.41 15.62 -0.70
C ALA A 111 24.41 15.54 0.47
N SER A 112 23.77 16.66 0.81
CA SER A 112 22.75 16.71 1.87
C SER A 112 21.49 15.92 1.50
N ILE A 113 21.05 15.99 0.24
CA ILE A 113 19.92 15.23 -0.29
C ILE A 113 20.22 13.73 -0.26
N ALA A 114 21.41 13.30 -0.70
CA ALA A 114 21.81 11.90 -0.63
C ALA A 114 21.80 11.37 0.82
N SER A 115 22.28 12.17 1.78
CA SER A 115 22.21 11.82 3.20
C SER A 115 20.75 11.71 3.69
N LEU A 116 19.87 12.62 3.28
CA LEU A 116 18.46 12.58 3.63
C LEU A 116 17.76 11.33 3.07
N GLU A 117 17.99 11.01 1.80
CA GLU A 117 17.47 9.79 1.18
C GLU A 117 17.92 8.54 1.95
N GLN A 118 19.20 8.46 2.32
CA GLN A 118 19.73 7.34 3.11
C GLN A 118 19.03 7.23 4.47
N ARG A 119 18.82 8.35 5.17
CA ARG A 119 18.15 8.36 6.48
C ARG A 119 16.69 7.91 6.37
N VAL A 120 15.97 8.36 5.34
CA VAL A 120 14.59 7.93 5.08
C VAL A 120 14.54 6.42 4.79
N GLN A 121 15.46 5.91 3.97
CA GLN A 121 15.56 4.47 3.68
C GLN A 121 15.83 3.64 4.94
N LEU A 122 16.68 4.12 5.86
CA LEU A 122 16.94 3.43 7.14
C LEU A 122 15.67 3.35 8.00
N ILE A 123 14.92 4.44 8.11
CA ILE A 123 13.64 4.47 8.84
C ILE A 123 12.67 3.48 8.19
N GLN A 124 12.57 3.51 6.85
CA GLN A 124 11.68 2.63 6.12
C GLN A 124 12.02 1.15 6.31
N GLN A 125 13.30 0.78 6.26
CA GLN A 125 13.74 -0.59 6.54
C GLN A 125 13.35 -1.04 7.95
N ALA A 126 13.47 -0.15 8.94
CA ALA A 126 13.03 -0.44 10.31
C ALA A 126 11.52 -0.65 10.39
N VAL A 127 10.72 0.20 9.72
CA VAL A 127 9.26 0.07 9.66
C VAL A 127 8.86 -1.25 8.99
N VAL A 128 9.44 -1.59 7.84
CA VAL A 128 9.14 -2.84 7.11
C VAL A 128 9.52 -4.07 7.94
N LYS A 129 10.62 -4.03 8.69
CA LYS A 129 11.00 -5.11 9.61
C LYS A 129 9.93 -5.33 10.68
N LEU A 130 9.35 -4.26 11.22
CA LEU A 130 8.26 -4.34 12.20
C LEU A 130 6.97 -4.89 11.59
N ILE A 131 6.65 -4.51 10.35
CA ILE A 131 5.48 -5.04 9.62
C ILE A 131 5.62 -6.55 9.39
N ARG A 132 6.74 -7.00 8.81
CA ARG A 132 6.98 -8.43 8.54
C ARG A 132 7.01 -9.29 9.81
N SER A 133 7.52 -8.75 10.92
CA SER A 133 7.49 -9.44 12.21
C SER A 133 6.07 -9.77 12.69
N ARG A 134 5.04 -9.09 12.17
CA ARG A 134 3.64 -9.27 12.57
C ARG A 134 2.86 -10.17 11.62
N GLU A 135 3.25 -10.28 10.35
CA GLU A 135 2.60 -11.17 9.37
C GLU A 135 2.69 -12.65 9.74
N GLY A 136 3.66 -13.04 10.57
CA GLY A 136 3.78 -14.39 11.14
C GLY A 136 2.96 -14.66 12.41
N ALA A 137 2.17 -13.70 12.90
CA ALA A 137 1.42 -13.85 14.15
C ALA A 137 0.03 -14.49 13.92
N PRO A 138 -0.44 -15.39 14.82
CA PRO A 138 -1.67 -16.17 14.64
C PRO A 138 -2.97 -15.35 14.55
N ASN A 139 -2.94 -14.05 14.89
CA ASN A 139 -4.09 -13.14 14.84
C ASN A 139 -3.89 -12.02 13.81
N ASN A 140 -3.44 -12.37 12.61
CA ASN A 140 -3.19 -11.39 11.56
C ASN A 140 -4.51 -10.87 10.96
N ARG A 141 -5.01 -9.74 11.48
CA ARG A 141 -6.07 -8.99 10.79
C ARG A 141 -5.47 -8.41 9.49
N PRO A 142 -6.08 -8.67 8.32
CA PRO A 142 -5.75 -7.92 7.11
C PRO A 142 -5.89 -6.44 7.43
N ILE A 143 -4.85 -5.68 7.10
CA ILE A 143 -4.92 -4.23 7.01
C ILE A 143 -5.76 -3.85 5.79
#